data_AF-A0A2V3JBE8-F1
#
_entry.id   AF-A0A2V3JBE8-F1
#
_cell.length_a   1.000
_cell.length_b   1.000
_cell.length_c   1.000
_cell.angle_alpha   90.00
_cell.angle_beta   90.00
_cell.angle_gamma   90.00
#
_symmetry.space_group_name_H-M   'P 1'
#
loop_
_entity.id
_entity.type
_entity.pdbx_description
1 polymer ?
#
loop_
_entity_poly.entity_id
_entity_poly.type
_entity_poly.pdbx_seq_one_letter_code
_entity_poly.pdbx_strand_id
1 'polypeptide(L)'
;MRVRGKGKEHGQEQKHKRDVIVTTIARLMIPFIQMYALYVMVGTEGAGGGFQGGVVFAASFVLFVTAFGITRGRRRLPESWNAALSSLGLYFYAGIGLLCIILSLFSAQYLNYGALPLWEIIGRPETRGLMITFVVEVGIAITVMAVFTSIFFDLAWKGEEDKEDNKEEGGE
;
A
#
# COMPACT_ATOMS: atom_id res chain seq x y z
N MET A 1 0.60 -56.91 -36.33
CA MET A 1 1.76 -56.61 -35.46
C MET A 1 1.56 -55.22 -34.88
N ARG A 2 1.79 -55.08 -33.57
CA ARG A 2 1.35 -54.01 -32.67
C ARG A 2 2.47 -52.98 -32.47
N VAL A 3 2.24 -51.68 -32.72
CA VAL A 3 2.90 -50.53 -32.04
C VAL A 3 1.97 -49.32 -32.29
N ARG A 4 1.13 -48.78 -31.39
CA ARG A 4 1.25 -48.24 -30.01
C ARG A 4 2.15 -47.00 -29.93
N GLY A 5 1.51 -45.83 -29.84
CA GLY A 5 2.18 -44.58 -29.48
C GLY A 5 1.32 -43.32 -29.61
N LYS A 6 0.08 -43.31 -29.08
CA LYS A 6 -0.63 -42.06 -28.80
C LYS A 6 0.01 -41.42 -27.57
N GLY A 7 0.96 -40.52 -27.77
CA GLY A 7 1.39 -39.55 -26.77
C GLY A 7 0.54 -38.30 -26.90
N LYS A 8 -0.67 -38.31 -26.32
CA LYS A 8 -1.39 -37.07 -26.07
C LYS A 8 -0.72 -36.43 -24.86
N GLU A 9 0.10 -35.41 -25.09
CA GLU A 9 0.53 -34.50 -24.04
C GLU A 9 -0.71 -33.76 -23.55
N HIS A 10 -1.31 -34.27 -22.48
CA HIS A 10 -2.21 -33.50 -21.66
C HIS A 10 -1.37 -32.49 -20.87
N GLY A 11 -1.02 -31.38 -21.51
CA GLY A 11 -0.76 -30.12 -20.82
C GLY A 11 -2.04 -29.69 -20.15
N GLN A 12 -2.33 -30.29 -19.00
CA GLN A 12 -3.47 -29.93 -18.17
C GLN A 12 -3.28 -28.46 -17.79
N GLU A 13 -4.15 -27.62 -18.33
CA GLU A 13 -4.40 -26.27 -17.90
C GLU A 13 -4.73 -26.32 -16.39
N GLN A 14 -3.70 -26.14 -15.55
CA GLN A 14 -3.86 -26.12 -14.10
C GLN A 14 -4.60 -24.84 -13.74
N LYS A 15 -5.93 -24.94 -13.71
CA LYS A 15 -6.79 -24.05 -12.95
C LYS A 15 -6.34 -24.14 -11.49
N HIS A 16 -5.41 -23.26 -11.09
CA HIS A 16 -4.70 -23.29 -9.81
C HIS A 16 -5.73 -23.37 -8.67
N LYS A 17 -5.92 -24.58 -8.12
CA LYS A 17 -6.85 -24.80 -7.03
C LYS A 17 -6.18 -24.13 -5.82
N ARG A 18 -6.74 -22.98 -5.39
CA ARG A 18 -6.21 -22.19 -4.27
C ARG A 18 -5.75 -23.10 -3.15
N ASP A 19 -4.46 -23.02 -2.82
CA ASP A 19 -3.87 -23.83 -1.77
C ASP A 19 -4.44 -23.39 -0.42
N VAL A 20 -5.09 -24.32 0.26
CA VAL A 20 -5.74 -24.08 1.56
C VAL A 20 -4.71 -23.68 2.60
N ILE A 21 -3.48 -24.21 2.51
CA ILE A 21 -2.39 -23.90 3.42
C ILE A 21 -1.99 -22.43 3.24
N VAL A 22 -1.70 -22.01 2.00
CA VAL A 22 -1.32 -20.62 1.67
C VAL A 22 -2.40 -19.64 2.09
N THR A 23 -3.66 -19.93 1.78
CA THR A 23 -4.80 -19.08 2.13
C THR A 23 -4.96 -18.93 3.64
N THR A 24 -4.72 -20.00 4.39
CA THR A 24 -4.85 -20.03 5.85
C THR A 24 -3.72 -19.26 6.52
N ILE A 25 -2.46 -19.50 6.10
CA ILE A 25 -1.29 -18.80 6.63
C ILE A 25 -1.36 -17.32 6.28
N ALA A 26 -1.72 -16.95 5.04
CA ALA A 26 -1.88 -15.55 4.65
C ALA A 26 -2.92 -14.83 5.50
N ARG A 27 -4.07 -15.46 5.77
CA ARG A 27 -5.12 -14.89 6.63
C ARG A 27 -4.60 -14.60 8.04
N LEU A 28 -3.73 -15.45 8.58
CA LEU A 28 -3.10 -15.25 9.88
C LEU A 28 -2.04 -14.16 9.82
N MET A 29 -1.18 -14.14 8.79
CA MET A 29 -0.03 -13.24 8.67
C MET A 29 -0.41 -11.79 8.37
N ILE A 30 -1.43 -11.54 7.56
CA ILE A 30 -1.85 -10.18 7.18
C ILE A 30 -2.04 -9.25 8.40
N PRO A 31 -2.83 -9.60 9.44
CA PRO A 31 -3.00 -8.73 10.60
C PRO A 31 -1.70 -8.53 11.39
N PHE A 32 -0.81 -9.54 11.46
CA PHE A 32 0.50 -9.37 12.10
C PHE A 32 1.40 -8.41 11.33
N ILE A 33 1.42 -8.50 10.00
CA ILE A 33 2.18 -7.58 9.15
C ILE A 33 1.64 -6.15 9.29
N GLN A 34 0.32 -5.98 9.34
CA GLN A 34 -0.30 -4.66 9.54
C GLN A 34 0.01 -4.07 10.92
N MET A 35 -0.01 -4.88 11.98
CA MET A 35 0.44 -4.44 13.31
C MET A 35 1.92 -4.05 13.30
N TYR A 36 2.77 -4.82 12.64
CA TYR A 36 4.18 -4.49 12.49
C TYR A 36 4.41 -3.21 11.68
N ALA A 37 3.63 -2.99 10.61
CA ALA A 37 3.65 -1.76 9.83
C ALA A 37 3.34 -0.52 10.68
N LEU A 38 2.33 -0.62 11.57
CA LEU A 38 1.99 0.45 12.51
C LEU A 38 3.11 0.68 13.53
N TYR A 39 3.76 -0.39 14.01
CA TYR A 39 4.94 -0.27 14.89
C TYR A 39 6.10 0.46 14.20
N VAL A 40 6.45 0.07 12.97
CA VAL A 40 7.51 0.72 12.18
C VAL A 40 7.19 2.18 11.89
N MET A 41 5.91 2.49 11.63
CA MET A 41 5.44 3.86 11.39
C MET A 41 5.70 4.78 12.59
N VAL A 42 5.52 4.29 13.82
CA VAL A 42 5.71 5.09 15.06
C VAL A 42 7.19 5.21 15.47
N GLY A 43 8.08 4.37 14.93
CA GLY A 43 9.50 4.31 15.29
C GLY A 43 10.35 5.46 14.72
N THR A 44 10.02 6.71 15.03
CA THR A 44 10.64 7.92 14.45
C THR A 44 12.07 8.19 14.92
N GLU A 45 12.47 7.67 16.07
CA GLU A 45 13.83 7.88 16.61
C GLU A 45 14.89 6.90 16.05
N GLY A 46 14.49 5.92 15.22
CA GLY A 46 15.36 4.92 14.61
C GLY A 46 15.17 4.79 13.09
N ALA A 47 15.52 3.63 12.52
CA ALA A 47 15.22 3.30 11.12
C ALA A 47 13.73 2.93 10.95
N GLY A 48 12.83 3.90 11.18
CA GLY A 48 11.37 3.78 11.05
C GLY A 48 10.73 4.94 10.28
N GLY A 49 9.43 5.14 10.48
CA GLY A 49 8.67 6.29 9.97
C GLY A 49 7.61 5.95 8.91
N GLY A 50 6.90 6.99 8.44
CA GLY A 50 5.75 6.86 7.55
C GLY A 50 6.02 6.09 6.26
N PHE A 51 7.15 6.33 5.60
CA PHE A 51 7.50 5.64 4.36
C PHE A 51 7.66 4.13 4.57
N GLN A 52 8.49 3.74 5.52
CA GLN A 52 8.81 2.34 5.76
C GLN A 52 7.59 1.57 6.28
N GLY A 53 6.82 2.17 7.20
CA GLY A 53 5.55 1.62 7.66
C GLY A 53 4.57 1.43 6.49
N GLY A 54 4.46 2.41 5.60
CA GLY A 54 3.65 2.34 4.39
C GLY A 54 4.03 1.19 3.45
N VAL A 55 5.34 0.97 3.24
CA VAL A 55 5.84 -0.15 2.41
C VAL A 55 5.47 -1.51 3.03
N VAL A 56 5.64 -1.68 4.34
CA VAL A 56 5.24 -2.92 5.03
C VAL A 56 3.73 -3.12 4.95
N PHE A 57 2.95 -2.05 5.06
CA PHE A 57 1.50 -2.11 4.90
C PHE A 57 1.10 -2.53 3.48
N ALA A 58 1.76 -2.00 2.45
CA ALA A 58 1.55 -2.42 1.06
C ALA A 58 1.89 -3.90 0.86
N ALA A 59 2.98 -4.40 1.47
CA ALA A 59 3.34 -5.81 1.41
C ALA A 59 2.23 -6.73 1.96
N SER A 60 1.50 -6.29 3.00
CA SER A 60 0.32 -7.02 3.50
C SER A 60 -0.81 -7.10 2.46
N PHE A 61 -1.01 -6.04 1.68
CA PHE A 61 -1.98 -6.03 0.58
C PHE A 61 -1.53 -6.90 -0.58
N VAL A 62 -0.25 -6.85 -0.96
CA VAL A 62 0.32 -7.75 -1.97
C VAL A 62 0.11 -9.21 -1.57
N LEU A 63 0.43 -9.58 -0.34
CA LEU A 63 0.19 -10.93 0.19
C LEU A 63 -1.30 -11.32 0.10
N PHE A 64 -2.21 -10.39 0.44
CA PHE A 64 -3.63 -10.62 0.30
C PHE A 64 -4.03 -10.88 -1.16
N VAL A 65 -3.55 -10.08 -2.10
CA VAL A 65 -3.86 -10.25 -3.52
C VAL A 65 -3.31 -11.58 -4.05
N THR A 66 -2.07 -11.92 -3.72
CA THR A 66 -1.45 -13.18 -4.15
C THR A 66 -2.16 -14.41 -3.57
N ALA A 67 -2.59 -14.36 -2.30
CA ALA A 67 -3.24 -15.50 -1.66
C ALA A 67 -4.73 -15.65 -2.00
N PHE A 68 -5.45 -14.54 -2.23
CA PHE A 68 -6.91 -14.54 -2.41
C PHE A 68 -7.38 -14.17 -3.83
N GLY A 69 -6.48 -13.74 -4.71
CA GLY A 69 -6.73 -13.37 -6.10
C GLY A 69 -6.96 -11.88 -6.33
N ILE A 70 -6.63 -11.43 -7.55
CA ILE A 70 -6.68 -10.02 -7.97
C ILE A 70 -8.08 -9.39 -7.89
N THR A 71 -9.12 -10.15 -8.25
CA THR A 71 -10.52 -9.66 -8.18
C THR A 71 -10.94 -9.30 -6.76
N ARG A 72 -10.52 -10.09 -5.76
CA ARG A 72 -10.80 -9.78 -4.34
C ARG A 72 -9.96 -8.62 -3.84
N GLY A 73 -8.73 -8.51 -4.34
CA GLY A 73 -7.84 -7.37 -4.13
C GLY A 73 -8.45 -6.05 -4.58
N ARG A 74 -8.83 -5.94 -5.86
CA ARG A 74 -9.41 -4.73 -6.46
C ARG A 74 -10.73 -4.32 -5.82
N ARG A 75 -11.50 -5.27 -5.28
CA ARG A 75 -12.71 -4.97 -4.50
C ARG A 75 -12.40 -4.32 -3.14
N ARG A 76 -11.24 -4.61 -2.53
CA ARG A 76 -10.80 -4.00 -1.27
C ARG A 76 -10.20 -2.60 -1.48
N LEU A 77 -9.48 -2.40 -2.58
CA LEU A 77 -8.92 -1.10 -2.98
C LEU A 77 -9.33 -0.80 -4.43
N PRO A 78 -10.54 -0.25 -4.64
CA PRO A 78 -10.94 0.21 -5.96
C PRO A 78 -10.09 1.41 -6.37
N GLU A 79 -9.93 1.58 -7.68
CA GLU A 79 -9.01 2.55 -8.28
C GLU A 79 -9.27 4.00 -7.85
N SER A 80 -10.54 4.40 -7.74
CA SER A 80 -10.92 5.73 -7.27
C SER A 80 -10.45 6.00 -5.84
N TRP A 81 -10.56 5.00 -4.95
CA TRP A 81 -10.05 5.11 -3.59
C TRP A 81 -8.53 5.12 -3.56
N ASN A 82 -7.90 4.29 -4.38
CA ASN A 82 -6.45 4.25 -4.44
C ASN A 82 -5.85 5.57 -4.92
N ALA A 83 -6.46 6.21 -5.92
CA ALA A 83 -6.07 7.54 -6.40
C ALA A 83 -6.24 8.62 -5.32
N ALA A 84 -7.34 8.59 -4.56
CA ALA A 84 -7.58 9.50 -3.45
C ALA A 84 -6.54 9.32 -2.33
N LEU A 85 -6.29 8.08 -1.92
CA LEU A 85 -5.31 7.75 -0.87
C LEU A 85 -3.87 8.09 -1.30
N SER A 86 -3.55 7.94 -2.59
CA SER A 86 -2.23 8.30 -3.13
C SER A 86 -1.97 9.80 -3.03
N SER A 87 -2.99 10.63 -3.27
CA SER A 87 -2.85 12.10 -3.19
C SER A 87 -2.93 12.66 -1.76
N LEU A 88 -3.43 11.89 -0.81
CA LEU A 88 -3.73 12.31 0.56
C LEU A 88 -2.50 12.83 1.33
N GLY A 89 -1.36 12.15 1.23
CA GLY A 89 -0.11 12.59 1.86
C GLY A 89 0.40 13.93 1.31
N LEU A 90 0.19 14.22 0.03
CA LEU A 90 0.52 15.52 -0.56
C LEU A 90 -0.34 16.63 0.05
N TYR A 91 -1.64 16.40 0.23
CA TYR A 91 -2.53 17.36 0.88
C TYR A 91 -2.15 17.58 2.35
N PHE A 92 -1.78 16.54 3.09
CA PHE A 92 -1.29 16.70 4.47
C PHE A 92 0.02 17.50 4.52
N TYR A 93 0.99 17.15 3.68
CA TYR A 93 2.27 17.84 3.63
C TYR A 93 2.11 19.33 3.27
N ALA A 94 1.42 19.61 2.16
CA ALA A 94 1.17 20.96 1.67
C ALA A 94 0.28 21.77 2.64
N GLY A 95 -0.80 21.14 3.12
CA GLY A 95 -1.77 21.76 4.01
C GLY A 95 -1.15 22.15 5.35
N ILE A 96 -0.40 21.24 6.00
CA ILE A 96 0.25 21.51 7.28
C ILE A 96 1.33 22.58 7.13
N GLY A 97 2.11 22.53 6.07
CA GLY A 97 3.13 23.55 5.83
C GLY A 97 2.55 24.94 5.55
N LEU A 98 1.45 25.02 4.79
CA LEU A 98 0.73 26.28 4.56
C LEU A 98 0.07 26.80 5.85
N LEU A 99 -0.53 25.92 6.64
CA LEU A 99 -1.10 26.24 7.96
C LEU A 99 -0.05 26.85 8.90
N CYS A 100 1.19 26.33 8.90
CA CYS A 100 2.27 26.90 9.71
C CYS A 100 2.56 28.36 9.34
N ILE A 101 2.59 28.68 8.04
CA ILE A 101 2.87 30.04 7.56
C ILE A 101 1.71 30.98 7.87
N ILE A 102 0.48 30.58 7.54
CA ILE A 102 -0.72 31.41 7.71
C ILE A 102 -0.98 31.70 9.19
N LEU A 103 -0.97 30.66 10.03
CA LEU A 103 -1.28 30.81 11.46
C LEU A 103 -0.17 31.50 12.24
N SER A 104 1.07 31.50 11.71
CA SER A 104 2.18 32.27 12.28
C SER A 104 2.26 33.70 11.73
N LEU A 105 1.24 34.21 11.01
CA LEU A 105 1.24 35.54 10.40
C LEU A 105 2.48 35.79 9.51
N PHE A 106 2.87 34.79 8.71
CA PHE A 106 4.05 34.81 7.83
C PHE A 106 5.41 34.96 8.53
N SER A 107 5.46 34.82 9.87
CA SER A 107 6.71 34.90 10.63
C SER A 107 7.51 33.59 10.67
N ALA A 108 6.88 32.45 10.35
CA ALA A 108 7.51 31.13 10.45
C ALA A 108 7.81 30.49 9.09
N GLN A 109 8.81 29.62 9.11
CA GLN A 109 9.19 28.80 7.95
C GLN A 109 8.18 27.68 7.70
N TYR A 110 8.12 27.22 6.45
CA TYR A 110 7.33 26.06 6.06
C TYR A 110 7.66 24.84 6.93
N LEU A 111 6.64 24.10 7.37
CA LEU A 111 6.76 22.95 8.28
C LEU A 111 7.35 23.26 9.67
N ASN A 112 7.46 24.53 10.07
CA ASN A 112 7.83 24.88 11.44
C ASN A 112 6.66 24.65 12.41
N TYR A 113 6.50 23.40 12.86
CA TYR A 113 5.46 22.96 13.79
C TYR A 113 5.47 23.71 15.13
N GLY A 114 6.65 24.22 15.52
CA GLY A 114 6.85 25.04 16.71
C GLY A 114 6.17 26.41 16.62
N ALA A 115 5.78 26.89 15.44
CA ALA A 115 5.14 28.20 15.28
C ALA A 115 3.61 28.18 15.32
N LEU A 116 2.98 26.99 15.32
CA LEU A 116 1.53 26.89 15.33
C LEU A 116 0.94 27.35 16.68
N PRO A 117 -0.03 28.28 16.70
CA PRO A 117 -0.63 28.83 17.92
C PRO A 117 -1.65 27.87 18.57
N LEU A 118 -1.33 26.58 18.64
CA LEU A 118 -2.16 25.52 19.25
C LEU A 118 -1.84 25.30 20.74
N TRP A 119 -1.44 26.36 21.43
CA TRP A 119 -0.96 26.32 22.81
C TRP A 119 -2.04 25.82 23.81
N GLU A 120 -3.32 26.13 23.55
CA GLU A 120 -4.45 25.72 24.39
C GLU A 120 -4.84 24.23 24.23
N ILE A 121 -4.50 23.61 23.08
CA ILE A 121 -4.95 22.24 22.74
C ILE A 121 -3.83 21.21 22.91
N ILE A 122 -2.58 21.56 22.63
CA ILE A 122 -1.46 20.59 22.45
C ILE A 122 -0.29 20.84 23.43
N GLY A 123 -0.34 21.93 24.20
CA GLY A 123 0.65 22.22 25.24
C GLY A 123 2.00 22.70 24.71
N ARG A 124 3.11 22.13 25.24
CA ARG A 124 4.47 22.60 24.99
C ARG A 124 4.88 22.49 23.49
N PRO A 125 5.85 23.30 23.02
CA PRO A 125 6.30 23.26 21.62
C PRO A 125 6.82 21.88 21.18
N GLU A 126 7.46 21.15 22.09
CA GLU A 126 8.03 19.81 21.85
C GLU A 126 6.95 18.76 21.55
N THR A 127 5.87 18.73 22.33
CA THR A 127 4.74 17.81 22.12
C THR A 127 3.96 18.13 20.84
N ARG A 128 3.95 19.42 20.45
CA ARG A 128 3.33 19.89 19.22
C ARG A 128 4.10 19.48 17.96
N GLY A 129 5.43 19.52 18.01
CA GLY A 129 6.27 18.99 16.94
C GLY A 129 5.97 17.51 16.69
N LEU A 130 6.03 16.69 17.73
CA LEU A 130 5.82 15.24 17.64
C LEU A 130 4.43 14.87 17.12
N MET A 131 3.36 15.48 17.64
CA MET A 131 1.99 15.16 17.18
C MET A 131 1.75 15.54 15.71
N ILE A 132 2.25 16.69 15.28
CA ILE A 132 1.99 17.16 13.91
C ILE A 132 2.87 16.39 12.92
N THR A 133 4.12 16.08 13.28
CA THR A 133 4.97 15.17 12.52
C THR A 133 4.29 13.80 12.37
N PHE A 134 3.67 13.27 13.42
CA PHE A 134 2.94 12.00 13.34
C PHE A 134 1.77 12.05 12.34
N VAL A 135 1.00 13.14 12.29
CA VAL A 135 -0.08 13.31 11.29
C VAL A 135 0.48 13.32 9.86
N VAL A 136 1.59 14.03 9.65
CA VAL A 136 2.28 14.05 8.35
C VAL A 136 2.76 12.64 7.98
N GLU A 137 3.37 11.92 8.92
CA GLU A 137 3.88 10.56 8.71
C GLU A 137 2.76 9.55 8.41
N VAL A 138 1.61 9.65 9.07
CA VAL A 138 0.42 8.85 8.74
C VAL A 138 -0.04 9.14 7.32
N GLY A 139 -0.08 10.41 6.92
CA GLY A 139 -0.40 10.81 5.55
C GLY A 139 0.57 10.20 4.53
N ILE A 140 1.88 10.27 4.80
CA ILE A 140 2.92 9.65 3.98
C ILE A 140 2.73 8.14 3.90
N ALA A 141 2.49 7.47 5.04
CA ALA A 141 2.31 6.01 5.10
C ALA A 141 1.13 5.54 4.24
N ILE A 142 0.00 6.26 4.30
CA ILE A 142 -1.18 5.97 3.49
C ILE A 142 -0.88 6.16 1.99
N THR A 143 -0.24 7.27 1.61
CA THR A 143 0.15 7.51 0.22
C THR A 143 1.08 6.42 -0.30
N VAL A 144 2.12 6.08 0.47
CA VAL A 144 3.08 5.04 0.09
C VAL A 144 2.38 3.69 -0.06
N MET A 145 1.52 3.33 0.89
CA MET A 145 0.73 2.11 0.82
C MET A 145 -0.11 2.03 -0.46
N ALA A 146 -0.81 3.12 -0.79
CA ALA A 146 -1.66 3.21 -1.97
C ALA A 146 -0.86 3.13 -3.29
N VAL A 147 0.26 3.85 -3.37
CA VAL A 147 1.12 3.86 -4.57
C VAL A 147 1.73 2.49 -4.83
N PHE A 148 2.35 1.86 -3.82
CA PHE A 148 2.94 0.53 -3.98
C PHE A 148 1.89 -0.53 -4.34
N THR A 149 0.69 -0.43 -3.76
CA THR A 149 -0.41 -1.33 -4.08
C THR A 149 -0.93 -1.08 -5.51
N SER A 150 -0.97 0.17 -5.99
CA SER A 150 -1.32 0.51 -7.38
C SER A 150 -0.35 -0.14 -8.35
N ILE A 151 0.95 0.10 -8.13
CA ILE A 151 2.02 -0.43 -8.99
C ILE A 151 1.90 -1.95 -9.08
N PHE A 152 1.65 -2.62 -7.95
CA PHE A 152 1.44 -4.06 -7.96
C PHE A 152 0.22 -4.48 -8.78
N PHE A 153 -0.92 -3.80 -8.64
CA PHE A 153 -2.11 -4.11 -9.43
C PHE A 153 -1.89 -3.88 -10.92
N ASP A 154 -1.24 -2.79 -11.30
CA ASP A 154 -1.00 -2.45 -12.70
C ASP A 154 -0.05 -3.47 -13.36
N LEU A 155 0.97 -3.92 -12.62
CA LEU A 155 1.87 -4.99 -13.07
C LEU A 155 1.18 -6.36 -13.13
N ALA A 156 0.33 -6.68 -12.15
CA ALA A 156 -0.37 -7.95 -12.09
C ALA A 156 -1.48 -8.07 -13.15
N TRP A 157 -2.15 -6.96 -13.48
CA TRP A 157 -3.22 -6.90 -14.48
C TRP A 157 -2.68 -7.02 -15.90
N LYS A 158 -1.61 -6.28 -16.22
CA LYS A 158 -0.97 -6.37 -17.55
C LYS A 158 -0.55 -7.80 -17.92
N GLY A 159 -0.11 -8.58 -16.93
CA GLY A 159 0.24 -9.99 -17.12
C GLY A 159 -0.94 -10.95 -17.35
N GLU A 160 -2.19 -10.51 -17.18
CA GLU A 160 -3.39 -11.27 -17.57
C GLU A 160 -3.80 -10.95 -19.02
N GLU A 161 -3.77 -9.68 -19.44
CA GLU A 161 -4.05 -9.24 -20.83
C GLU A 161 -3.08 -9.89 -21.83
N ASP A 162 -1.77 -9.86 -21.53
CA ASP A 162 -0.72 -10.46 -22.39
C ASP A 162 -0.90 -11.99 -22.57
N LYS A 163 -1.61 -12.67 -21.64
CA LYS A 163 -1.87 -14.12 -21.72
C LYS A 163 -3.13 -14.47 -22.49
N GLU A 164 -4.10 -13.56 -22.54
CA GLU A 164 -5.32 -13.71 -23.32
C GLU A 164 -5.01 -13.49 -24.81
N ASP A 165 -4.28 -12.42 -25.16
CA ASP A 165 -3.86 -12.14 -26.55
C ASP A 165 -3.05 -13.31 -27.16
N ASN A 166 -2.09 -13.85 -26.41
CA ASN A 166 -1.23 -14.93 -26.90
C ASN A 166 -1.96 -16.30 -27.01
N LYS A 167 -3.11 -16.45 -26.34
CA LYS A 167 -4.00 -17.63 -26.52
C LYS A 167 -4.89 -17.48 -27.75
N GLU A 168 -5.26 -16.25 -28.12
CA GLU A 168 -6.06 -15.98 -29.31
C GLU A 168 -5.22 -16.07 -30.60
N GLU A 169 -3.97 -15.61 -30.58
CA GLU A 169 -3.05 -15.72 -31.73
C GLU A 169 -2.51 -17.14 -31.98
N GLY A 170 -2.44 -17.99 -30.94
CA GLY A 170 -1.98 -19.39 -31.05
C GLY A 170 -3.07 -20.41 -31.41
N GLY A 171 -4.28 -19.94 -31.71
CA GLY A 171 -5.49 -20.76 -31.92
C GLY A 171 -5.89 -21.00 -33.38
N GLU A 172 -5.14 -20.48 -34.37
CA GLU A 172 -5.38 -20.73 -35.81
C GLU A 172 -4.52 -21.86 -36.41
#